data_AF-A0A1N6G903-F1
#
_entry.id   AF-A0A1N6G903-F1
#
_cell.length_a   1.000
_cell.length_b   1.000
_cell.length_c   1.000
_cell.angle_alpha   90.00
_cell.angle_beta   90.00
_cell.angle_gamma   90.00
#
_symmetry.space_group_name_H-M   'P 1'
#
loop_
_entity.id
_entity.type
_entity.pdbx_description
1 polymer ?
#
loop_
_entity_poly.entity_id
_entity_poly.type
_entity_poly.pdbx_seq_one_letter_code
_entity_poly.pdbx_strand_id
1 'polypeptide(L)'
;MTVTAEVADVIITIAPWNPWPVAIPVVALLAGVVLSIIGTRRRSKPLRELGFVIFLVSALTAGAMAWVLSGIWDTQAREQALEELGYVSPTFEAGMSVTGGGLPPIAFTAERDDGLRVSGVLIDQGGGRWLVKVGD
;
A
#
# COMPACT_ATOMS: atom_id res chain seq x y z
N MET A 1 26.10 14.30 -34.59
CA MET A 1 24.98 13.34 -34.67
C MET A 1 24.39 13.28 -33.27
N THR A 2 23.42 14.16 -32.99
CA THR A 2 22.80 14.32 -31.68
C THR A 2 21.80 13.18 -31.52
N VAL A 3 22.14 12.19 -30.69
CA VAL A 3 21.18 11.17 -30.26
C VAL A 3 20.28 11.86 -29.24
N THR A 4 19.14 12.36 -29.69
CA THR A 4 18.01 12.66 -28.81
C THR A 4 17.57 11.33 -28.20
N ALA A 5 17.95 11.08 -26.95
CA ALA A 5 17.43 9.94 -26.20
C ALA A 5 15.91 10.08 -26.18
N GLU A 6 15.20 9.12 -26.76
CA GLU A 6 13.76 9.01 -26.63
C GLU A 6 13.46 8.88 -25.13
N VAL A 7 12.92 9.94 -24.53
CA VAL A 7 12.31 9.88 -23.21
C VAL A 7 11.07 9.02 -23.38
N ALA A 8 11.24 7.71 -23.23
CA ALA A 8 10.14 6.77 -23.35
C ALA A 8 9.23 6.96 -22.12
N ASP A 9 8.10 7.62 -22.35
CA ASP A 9 6.97 7.66 -21.43
C ASP A 9 6.43 6.22 -21.28
N VAL A 10 6.83 5.53 -20.21
CA VAL A 10 6.46 4.12 -19.95
C VAL A 10 5.34 4.05 -18.92
N ILE A 11 4.33 3.23 -19.18
CA ILE A 11 3.25 2.96 -18.24
C ILE A 11 3.54 1.66 -17.50
N ILE A 12 3.59 1.73 -16.17
CA ILE A 12 3.68 0.57 -15.27
C ILE A 12 2.34 0.27 -14.61
N THR A 13 2.14 -0.98 -14.23
CA THR A 13 0.96 -1.42 -13.47
C THR A 13 1.41 -1.81 -12.07
N ILE A 14 0.84 -1.19 -11.05
CA ILE A 14 1.13 -1.47 -9.65
C ILE A 14 0.01 -2.35 -9.10
N ALA A 15 0.38 -3.52 -8.58
CA ALA A 15 -0.58 -4.48 -8.04
C ALA A 15 -1.34 -3.91 -6.83
N PRO A 16 -2.67 -4.06 -6.76
CA PRO A 16 -3.44 -3.59 -5.63
C PRO A 16 -3.07 -4.35 -4.36
N TRP A 17 -3.26 -3.69 -3.21
CA TRP A 17 -2.99 -4.28 -1.90
C TRP A 17 -3.78 -5.58 -1.68
N ASN A 18 -3.09 -6.62 -1.23
CA ASN A 18 -3.69 -7.89 -0.82
C ASN A 18 -4.09 -7.86 0.67
N PRO A 19 -5.38 -7.90 1.03
CA PRO A 19 -5.86 -7.79 2.41
C PRO A 19 -5.71 -9.08 3.22
N TRP A 20 -5.19 -10.17 2.65
CA TRP A 20 -5.09 -11.47 3.32
C TRP A 20 -4.49 -11.45 4.74
N PRO A 21 -3.43 -10.66 5.03
CA PRO A 21 -2.90 -10.58 6.40
C PRO A 21 -3.92 -10.12 7.46
N VAL A 22 -4.96 -9.38 7.05
CA VAL A 22 -6.04 -8.90 7.93
C VAL A 22 -7.09 -9.99 8.21
N ALA A 23 -7.02 -11.14 7.54
CA ALA A 23 -7.95 -12.24 7.76
C ALA A 23 -7.92 -12.76 9.21
N ILE A 24 -6.73 -12.88 9.82
CA ILE A 24 -6.56 -13.39 11.18
C ILE A 24 -7.30 -12.53 12.22
N PRO A 25 -7.05 -11.20 12.31
CA PRO A 25 -7.78 -10.37 13.27
C PRO A 25 -9.28 -10.29 12.94
N VAL A 26 -9.70 -10.40 11.68
CA VAL A 26 -11.13 -10.48 11.33
C VAL A 26 -11.78 -11.75 11.89
N VAL A 27 -11.14 -12.91 11.77
CA VAL A 27 -11.64 -14.16 12.36
C VAL A 27 -11.73 -14.06 13.89
N ALA A 28 -10.71 -13.48 14.53
CA ALA A 28 -10.72 -13.27 15.98
C ALA A 28 -11.85 -12.30 16.41
N LEU A 29 -12.09 -11.25 15.63
CA LEU A 29 -13.21 -10.33 15.84
C LEU A 29 -14.55 -11.07 15.81
N LEU A 30 -14.78 -11.91 14.80
CA LEU A 30 -15.99 -12.73 14.68
C LEU A 30 -16.13 -13.69 15.88
N ALA A 31 -15.03 -14.31 16.32
CA ALA A 31 -15.04 -15.17 17.51
C ALA A 31 -15.42 -14.38 18.78
N GLY A 32 -14.92 -13.16 18.94
CA GLY A 32 -15.29 -12.25 20.04
C GLY A 32 -16.79 -11.93 20.05
N VAL A 33 -17.38 -11.65 18.88
CA VAL A 33 -18.83 -11.44 18.72
C VAL A 33 -19.60 -12.69 19.16
N VAL A 34 -19.20 -13.87 18.68
CA VAL A 34 -19.85 -15.14 19.04
C VAL A 34 -19.77 -15.40 20.55
N LEU A 35 -18.61 -15.19 21.17
CA LEU A 35 -18.42 -15.34 22.62
C LEU A 35 -19.31 -14.37 23.41
N SER A 36 -19.44 -13.12 22.96
CA SER A 36 -20.31 -12.13 23.59
C SER A 36 -21.79 -12.54 23.52
N ILE A 37 -22.23 -13.07 22.38
CA ILE A 37 -23.60 -13.60 22.20
C ILE A 37 -23.83 -14.80 23.12
N ILE A 38 -22.90 -15.75 23.17
CA ILE A 38 -23.01 -16.94 24.03
C ILE A 38 -23.02 -16.53 25.51
N GLY A 39 -22.15 -15.61 25.92
CA GLY A 39 -22.10 -15.06 27.28
C GLY A 39 -23.41 -14.42 27.69
N THR A 40 -24.02 -13.64 26.78
CA THR A 40 -25.33 -13.04 26.99
C THR A 40 -26.42 -14.09 27.16
N ARG A 41 -26.48 -15.09 26.26
CA ARG A 41 -27.48 -16.18 26.33
C ARG A 41 -27.35 -17.03 27.60
N ARG A 42 -26.12 -17.29 28.05
CA ARG A 42 -25.84 -18.06 29.27
C ARG A 42 -25.88 -17.23 30.56
N ARG A 43 -26.21 -15.93 30.48
CA ARG A 43 -26.14 -14.96 31.61
C ARG A 43 -24.77 -14.96 32.32
N SER A 44 -23.70 -15.30 31.59
CA SER A 44 -22.33 -15.31 32.11
C SER A 44 -21.67 -13.97 31.81
N LYS A 45 -21.58 -13.13 32.84
CA LYS A 45 -20.85 -11.85 32.78
C LYS A 45 -19.39 -11.99 32.30
N PRO A 46 -18.57 -12.92 32.83
CA PRO A 46 -17.17 -13.02 32.41
C PRO A 46 -17.03 -13.43 30.94
N LEU A 47 -17.89 -14.33 30.45
CA LEU A 47 -17.84 -14.76 29.05
C LEU A 47 -18.23 -13.64 28.09
N ARG A 48 -19.21 -12.81 28.49
CA ARG A 48 -19.64 -11.65 27.71
C ARG A 48 -18.54 -10.57 27.65
N GLU A 49 -17.92 -10.28 28.79
CA GLU A 49 -16.82 -9.30 28.88
C GLU A 49 -15.59 -9.75 28.09
N LEU A 50 -15.23 -11.03 28.19
CA LEU A 50 -14.17 -11.60 27.36
C LEU A 50 -14.45 -11.43 25.86
N GLY A 51 -15.69 -11.70 25.43
CA GLY A 51 -16.10 -11.49 24.04
C GLY A 51 -15.95 -10.02 23.59
N PHE A 52 -16.31 -9.06 24.43
CA PHE A 52 -16.11 -7.63 24.15
C PHE A 52 -14.63 -7.25 24.07
N VAL A 53 -13.80 -7.76 24.98
CA VAL A 53 -12.35 -7.51 24.96
C VAL A 53 -11.72 -8.05 23.68
N ILE A 54 -12.05 -9.30 23.32
CA ILE A 54 -11.56 -9.92 22.07
C ILE A 54 -12.00 -9.08 20.87
N PHE A 55 -13.29 -8.72 20.79
CA PHE A 55 -13.81 -7.89 19.70
C PHE A 55 -13.04 -6.57 19.56
N LEU A 56 -12.86 -5.82 20.66
CA LEU A 56 -12.19 -4.52 20.63
C LEU A 56 -10.72 -4.64 20.22
N VAL A 57 -9.99 -5.59 20.82
CA VAL A 57 -8.57 -5.81 20.49
C VAL A 57 -8.42 -6.22 19.04
N SER A 58 -9.25 -7.15 18.56
CA SER A 58 -9.19 -7.61 17.16
C SER A 58 -9.58 -6.52 16.17
N ALA A 59 -10.57 -5.68 16.47
CA ALA A 59 -10.96 -4.56 15.62
C ALA A 59 -9.84 -3.51 15.50
N LEU A 60 -9.22 -3.15 16.63
CA LEU A 60 -8.08 -2.22 16.64
C LEU A 60 -6.89 -2.80 15.88
N THR A 61 -6.56 -4.08 16.12
CA THR A 61 -5.49 -4.77 15.40
C THR A 61 -5.76 -4.85 13.90
N ALA A 62 -6.98 -5.19 13.47
CA ALA A 62 -7.33 -5.24 12.06
C ALA A 62 -7.16 -3.87 11.39
N GLY A 63 -7.63 -2.80 12.03
CA GLY A 63 -7.47 -1.44 11.52
C GLY A 63 -6.00 -1.01 11.43
N ALA A 64 -5.23 -1.26 12.48
CA ALA A 64 -3.80 -0.94 12.51
C ALA A 64 -3.01 -1.74 11.45
N MET A 65 -3.31 -3.04 11.31
CA MET A 65 -2.67 -3.89 10.28
C MET A 65 -3.04 -3.43 8.87
N ALA A 66 -4.30 -3.12 8.60
CA ALA A 66 -4.72 -2.62 7.29
C ALA A 66 -3.98 -1.32 6.94
N TRP A 67 -3.86 -0.39 7.91
CA TRP A 67 -3.14 0.86 7.71
C TRP A 67 -1.65 0.65 7.44
N VAL A 68 -0.95 -0.13 8.27
CA VAL A 68 0.50 -0.33 8.15
C VAL A 68 0.85 -1.18 6.92
N LEU A 69 0.13 -2.28 6.70
CA LEU A 69 0.45 -3.21 5.61
C LEU A 69 0.08 -2.65 4.25
N SER A 70 -0.97 -1.82 4.14
CA SER A 70 -1.27 -1.14 2.88
C SER A 70 -0.15 -0.18 2.48
N GLY A 71 0.40 0.57 3.44
CA GLY A 71 1.55 1.45 3.19
C GLY A 71 2.82 0.69 2.75
N ILE A 72 3.16 -0.39 3.45
CA ILE A 72 4.33 -1.22 3.09
C ILE A 72 4.16 -1.83 1.69
N TRP A 73 2.97 -2.35 1.39
CA TRP A 73 2.68 -2.94 0.09
C TRP A 73 2.80 -1.92 -1.04
N ASP A 74 2.23 -0.73 -0.86
CA ASP A 74 2.27 0.34 -1.86
C ASP A 74 3.71 0.76 -2.19
N THR A 75 4.58 0.87 -1.18
CA THR A 75 6.01 1.11 -1.39
C THR A 75 6.68 -0.04 -2.15
N GLN A 76 6.53 -1.28 -1.66
CA GLN A 76 7.17 -2.45 -2.29
C GLN A 76 6.72 -2.69 -3.73
N ALA A 77 5.43 -2.47 -4.01
CA ALA A 77 4.88 -2.65 -5.35
C ALA A 77 5.41 -1.58 -6.33
N ARG A 78 5.67 -0.35 -5.84
CA ARG A 78 6.34 0.70 -6.64
C ARG A 78 7.81 0.38 -6.89
N GLU A 79 8.51 -0.12 -5.88
CA GLU A 79 9.91 -0.55 -6.00
C GLU A 79 10.03 -1.63 -7.08
N GLN A 80 9.27 -2.71 -6.96
CA GLN A 80 9.28 -3.83 -7.91
C GLN A 80 8.95 -3.38 -9.34
N ALA A 81 7.95 -2.51 -9.51
CA ALA A 81 7.56 -2.03 -10.84
C ALA A 81 8.63 -1.13 -11.50
N LEU A 82 9.43 -0.40 -10.72
CA LEU A 82 10.56 0.38 -11.23
C LEU A 82 11.80 -0.50 -11.45
N GLU A 83 12.04 -1.49 -10.61
CA GLU A 83 13.10 -2.49 -10.78
C GLU A 83 12.91 -3.30 -12.07
N GLU A 84 11.67 -3.64 -12.44
CA GLU A 84 11.35 -4.27 -13.72
C GLU A 84 11.69 -3.39 -14.94
N LEU A 85 11.83 -2.07 -14.75
CA LEU A 85 12.27 -1.12 -15.78
C LEU A 85 13.80 -0.87 -15.77
N GLY A 86 14.56 -1.55 -14.91
CA GLY A 86 16.01 -1.36 -14.78
C GLY A 86 16.41 -0.20 -13.87
N TYR A 87 15.51 0.24 -12.98
CA TYR A 87 15.84 1.19 -11.91
C TYR A 87 16.15 0.45 -10.61
N VAL A 88 17.36 0.64 -10.09
CA VAL A 88 17.88 0.03 -8.88
C VAL A 88 17.61 0.95 -7.68
N SER A 89 17.14 0.35 -6.58
CA SER A 89 16.94 1.01 -5.28
C SER A 89 16.17 2.34 -5.35
N PRO A 90 14.97 2.37 -5.95
CA PRO A 90 14.19 3.59 -6.07
C PRO A 90 13.76 4.10 -4.68
N THR A 91 13.98 5.39 -4.43
CA THR A 91 13.50 6.10 -3.23
C THR A 91 12.41 7.08 -3.62
N PHE A 92 11.34 7.15 -2.83
CA PHE A 92 10.18 7.97 -3.12
C PHE A 92 10.11 9.19 -2.20
N GLU A 93 9.81 10.34 -2.78
CA GLU A 93 9.48 11.55 -2.06
C GLU A 93 7.99 11.87 -2.23
N ALA A 94 7.32 12.17 -1.12
CA ALA A 94 5.93 12.56 -1.15
C ALA A 94 5.80 13.96 -1.77
N GLY A 95 5.25 14.03 -2.99
CA GLY A 95 4.86 15.29 -3.60
C GLY A 95 3.65 15.90 -2.88
N MET A 96 3.75 17.16 -2.45
CA MET A 96 2.65 17.89 -1.79
C MET A 96 1.62 18.50 -2.76
N SER A 97 1.69 18.22 -4.07
CA SER A 97 0.78 18.83 -5.06
C SER A 97 -0.50 18.01 -5.23
N VAL A 98 -1.53 18.38 -4.47
CA VAL A 98 -2.91 17.94 -4.72
C VAL A 98 -3.51 18.85 -5.79
N THR A 99 -3.52 18.41 -7.05
CA THR A 99 -4.27 19.09 -8.11
C THR A 99 -5.14 18.10 -8.85
N GLY A 100 -6.47 18.27 -8.73
CA GLY A 100 -7.46 17.71 -9.66
C GLY A 100 -7.78 16.23 -9.48
N GLY A 101 -8.55 15.88 -8.43
CA GLY A 101 -9.36 14.65 -8.36
C GLY A 101 -8.65 13.28 -8.37
N GLY A 102 -7.34 13.22 -8.67
CA GLY A 102 -6.51 12.02 -8.70
C GLY A 102 -5.44 12.00 -7.61
N LEU A 103 -4.64 10.93 -7.59
CA LEU A 103 -3.51 10.82 -6.67
C LEU A 103 -2.41 11.84 -7.02
N PRO A 104 -1.77 12.48 -6.03
CA PRO A 104 -0.68 13.41 -6.29
C PRO A 104 0.48 12.69 -7.01
N PRO A 105 1.19 13.37 -7.92
CA PRO A 105 2.38 12.79 -8.53
C PRO A 105 3.42 12.43 -7.47
N ILE A 106 4.07 11.28 -7.64
CA ILE A 106 5.08 10.78 -6.70
C ILE A 106 6.45 10.96 -7.32
N ALA A 107 7.29 11.82 -6.73
CA ALA A 107 8.66 11.94 -7.16
C ALA A 107 9.45 10.71 -6.73
N PHE A 108 10.36 10.25 -7.58
CA PHE A 108 11.30 9.19 -7.24
C PHE A 108 12.70 9.55 -7.70
N THR A 109 13.67 8.98 -7.02
CA THR A 109 15.07 8.96 -7.45
C THR A 109 15.54 7.52 -7.43
N ALA A 110 16.23 7.08 -8.47
CA ALA A 110 16.77 5.72 -8.56
C ALA A 110 18.14 5.75 -9.24
N GLU A 111 18.85 4.63 -9.21
CA GLU A 111 20.04 4.39 -10.02
C GLU A 111 19.63 3.55 -11.24
N ARG A 112 20.14 3.82 -12.44
CA ARG A 112 20.01 2.89 -13.56
C ARG A 112 21.06 1.79 -13.44
N ASP A 113 20.86 0.67 -14.12
CA ASP A 113 21.83 -0.44 -14.16
C ASP A 113 23.26 -0.02 -14.56
N ASP A 114 23.43 1.11 -15.24
CA ASP A 114 24.72 1.70 -15.62
C ASP A 114 25.39 2.54 -14.51
N GLY A 115 24.74 2.67 -13.36
CA GLY A 115 25.20 3.44 -12.21
C GLY A 115 24.80 4.92 -12.21
N LEU A 116 24.01 5.37 -13.20
CA LEU A 116 23.57 6.76 -13.27
C LEU A 116 22.36 7.01 -12.37
N ARG A 117 22.47 8.03 -11.52
CA ARG A 117 21.34 8.49 -10.71
C ARG A 117 20.35 9.25 -11.60
N VAL A 118 19.09 8.83 -11.55
CA VAL A 118 17.98 9.37 -12.34
C VAL A 118 16.87 9.82 -11.41
N SER A 119 16.30 10.99 -11.70
CA SER A 119 15.12 11.50 -11.02
C SER A 119 13.91 11.49 -11.95
N GLY A 120 12.76 11.13 -11.43
CA GLY A 120 11.52 11.05 -12.20
C GLY A 120 10.28 11.25 -11.34
N VAL A 121 9.13 11.13 -11.99
CA VAL A 121 7.82 11.29 -11.38
C VAL A 121 6.89 10.19 -11.89
N LEU A 122 6.14 9.60 -10.97
CA LEU A 122 5.01 8.72 -11.26
C LEU A 122 3.73 9.53 -11.29
N ILE A 123 2.99 9.45 -12.41
CA ILE A 123 1.73 10.17 -12.61
C ILE A 123 0.59 9.16 -12.74
N ASP A 124 -0.38 9.22 -11.83
CA ASP A 124 -1.53 8.33 -11.81
C ASP A 124 -2.38 8.47 -13.10
N GLN A 125 -2.65 7.34 -13.76
CA GLN A 125 -3.49 7.22 -14.94
C GLN A 125 -4.82 6.50 -14.65
N GLY A 126 -5.08 6.21 -13.36
CA GLY A 126 -6.24 5.48 -12.89
C GLY A 126 -6.14 3.97 -13.10
N GLY A 127 -6.83 3.23 -12.23
CA GLY A 127 -6.90 1.76 -12.29
C GLY A 127 -5.58 1.07 -11.97
N GLY A 128 -4.72 1.68 -11.16
CA GLY A 128 -3.40 1.13 -10.78
C GLY A 128 -2.33 1.30 -11.87
N ARG A 129 -2.60 2.08 -12.92
CA ARG A 129 -1.64 2.41 -13.97
C ARG A 129 -0.95 3.72 -13.66
N TRP A 130 0.37 3.75 -13.84
CA TRP A 130 1.20 4.92 -13.54
C TRP A 130 2.12 5.21 -14.72
N LEU A 131 2.13 6.45 -15.15
CA LEU A 131 3.07 6.94 -16.14
C LEU A 131 4.39 7.30 -15.44
N VAL A 132 5.48 6.69 -15.89
CA VAL A 132 6.85 6.99 -15.45
C VAL A 132 7.42 8.07 -16.36
N LYS A 133 7.66 9.25 -15.79
CA LYS A 133 8.30 10.36 -16.49
C LYS A 133 9.64 10.66 -15.86
N VAL A 134 10.72 10.49 -16.62
CA VAL A 134 12.08 10.82 -16.18
C VAL A 134 12.41 12.25 -16.59
N GLY A 135 13.04 13.01 -15.67
CA GLY A 135 13.62 14.30 -15.99
C GLY A 135 15.00 14.13 -16.63
N ASP A 136 15.28 14.92 -17.68
CA ASP A 136 16.60 15.00 -18.31
C ASP A 136 17.70 15.47 -17.35
#